data_AF-A0AAN8G536-F1
#
_entry.id   AF-A0AAN8G536-F1
#
_cell.length_a   1.000
_cell.length_b   1.000
_cell.length_c   1.000
_cell.angle_alpha   90.00
_cell.angle_beta   90.00
_cell.angle_gamma   90.00
#
_symmetry.space_group_name_H-M   'P 1'
#
loop_
_entity.id
_entity.type
_entity.pdbx_description
1 polymer ?
#
loop_
_entity_poly.entity_id
_entity_poly.type
_entity_poly.pdbx_seq_one_letter_code
_entity_poly.pdbx_strand_id
1 'polypeptide(L)'
;MTTPGQEEKRYDPRDTTLKFVNKPDALDAFPPEDGDRCLCAEMSCGHAVTPQSLTGWCRSLLDQGQYKFKCPAWKDGTVKKCDKEWSYQEVRRLAVLTASEMAYFEERMARLAATEYCEFKTCPGCKTHVEREDQSNLSVMCTICTDEKKKVYNFCWQCLKEWKGAAPRSDRCDNDGCINAVLELLKNCKTTALSEEILGPQDPLLHLVVVYP
;
A
#
# COMPACT_ATOMS: atom_id res chain seq x y z
N MET A 1 23.07 6.50 -12.57
CA MET A 1 23.82 5.23 -12.44
C MET A 1 22.87 4.12 -12.80
N THR A 2 23.03 3.53 -13.98
CA THR A 2 22.13 2.51 -14.53
C THR A 2 22.56 1.16 -13.96
N THR A 3 21.71 0.52 -13.17
CA THR A 3 21.96 -0.81 -12.62
C THR A 3 22.03 -1.83 -13.77
N PRO A 4 23.08 -2.68 -13.85
CA PRO A 4 23.18 -3.67 -14.91
C PRO A 4 22.24 -4.84 -14.62
N GLY A 5 21.36 -5.20 -15.57
CA GLY A 5 20.64 -6.48 -15.56
C GLY A 5 19.12 -6.45 -15.75
N GLN A 6 18.49 -5.33 -16.11
CA GLN A 6 17.11 -5.36 -16.61
C GLN A 6 17.13 -5.46 -18.13
N GLU A 7 16.77 -6.62 -18.68
CA GLU A 7 16.34 -6.69 -20.08
C GLU A 7 15.20 -5.68 -20.28
N GLU A 8 15.29 -4.87 -21.33
CA GLU A 8 14.22 -3.92 -21.65
C GLU A 8 12.94 -4.68 -21.98
N LYS A 9 11.89 -4.47 -21.18
CA LYS A 9 10.60 -5.09 -21.45
C LYS A 9 9.96 -4.52 -22.71
N ARG A 10 9.57 -5.41 -23.62
CA ARG A 10 8.90 -5.06 -24.89
C ARG A 10 7.66 -5.94 -25.07
N TYR A 11 6.62 -5.39 -25.68
CA TYR A 11 5.47 -6.21 -26.09
C TYR A 11 5.86 -7.12 -27.27
N ASP A 12 5.20 -8.27 -27.38
CA ASP A 12 5.21 -9.05 -28.62
C ASP A 12 4.33 -8.34 -29.66
N PRO A 13 4.87 -7.86 -30.80
CA PRO A 13 4.09 -7.21 -31.84
C PRO A 13 2.97 -8.08 -32.44
N ARG A 14 3.03 -9.40 -32.22
CA ARG A 14 2.03 -10.37 -32.70
C ARG A 14 0.91 -10.62 -31.68
N ASP A 15 1.00 -10.02 -30.49
CA ASP A 15 -0.04 -10.17 -29.47
C ASP A 15 -1.31 -9.41 -29.88
N THR A 16 -2.22 -10.12 -30.54
CA THR A 16 -3.54 -9.61 -30.96
C THR A 16 -4.47 -9.25 -29.80
N THR A 17 -4.09 -9.59 -28.58
CA THR A 17 -4.89 -9.38 -27.40
C THR A 17 -4.60 -8.01 -26.75
N LEU A 18 -3.59 -7.29 -27.26
CA LEU A 18 -3.28 -5.90 -26.90
C LEU A 18 -3.68 -4.95 -28.03
N LYS A 19 -4.12 -3.74 -27.65
CA LYS A 19 -4.44 -2.68 -28.61
C LYS A 19 -3.22 -1.76 -28.78
N PHE A 20 -2.39 -2.06 -29.76
CA PHE A 20 -1.24 -1.22 -30.08
C PHE A 20 -1.66 0.10 -30.73
N VAL A 21 -1.01 1.19 -30.33
CA VAL A 21 -1.34 2.55 -30.78
C VAL A 21 -0.08 3.36 -31.06
N ASN A 22 -0.17 4.25 -32.07
CA ASN A 22 0.89 5.21 -32.38
C ASN A 22 0.68 6.51 -31.58
N LYS A 23 0.71 6.40 -30.25
CA LYS A 23 0.65 7.52 -29.31
C LYS A 23 1.91 7.51 -28.45
N PRO A 24 2.39 8.68 -27.97
CA PRO A 24 3.50 8.70 -27.03
C PRO A 24 3.13 7.97 -25.73
N ASP A 25 4.14 7.44 -25.06
CA ASP A 25 3.99 6.87 -23.74
C ASP A 25 3.57 7.97 -22.76
N ALA A 26 2.38 7.83 -22.16
CA ALA A 26 1.81 8.81 -21.26
C ALA A 26 2.52 8.87 -19.90
N LEU A 27 3.40 7.92 -19.60
CA LEU A 27 4.20 7.84 -18.39
C LEU A 27 5.65 8.30 -18.60
N ASP A 28 6.07 8.50 -19.85
CA ASP A 28 7.42 8.96 -20.17
C ASP A 28 7.47 10.50 -20.21
N ALA A 29 8.23 11.09 -19.31
CA ALA A 29 8.43 12.54 -19.26
C ALA A 29 9.45 13.04 -20.31
N PHE A 30 10.24 12.14 -20.89
CA PHE A 30 11.30 12.46 -21.85
C PHE A 30 11.23 11.55 -23.08
N PRO A 31 10.15 11.65 -23.88
CA PRO A 31 10.01 10.84 -25.08
C PRO A 31 11.17 11.15 -26.06
N PRO A 32 11.78 10.13 -26.69
CA PRO A 32 12.87 10.36 -27.63
C PRO A 32 12.39 11.17 -28.85
N GLU A 33 13.15 12.22 -29.20
CA GLU A 33 12.82 13.12 -30.32
C GLU A 33 12.88 12.39 -31.68
N ASP A 34 13.83 11.46 -31.85
CA ASP A 34 14.01 10.65 -33.06
C ASP A 34 14.39 9.19 -32.71
N GLY A 35 13.69 8.20 -33.29
CA GLY A 35 14.36 6.96 -33.71
C GLY A 35 13.94 5.61 -33.14
N ASP A 36 13.32 5.50 -31.97
CA ASP A 36 12.73 4.22 -31.53
C ASP A 36 11.61 4.47 -30.51
N ARG A 37 10.40 4.77 -31.01
CA ARG A 37 9.22 4.76 -30.14
C ARG A 37 8.91 3.29 -29.85
N CYS A 38 9.29 2.84 -28.67
CA CYS A 38 8.88 1.53 -28.15
C CYS A 38 7.38 1.32 -28.40
N LEU A 39 7.02 0.10 -28.83
CA LEU A 39 5.63 -0.26 -29.10
C LEU A 39 4.78 0.05 -27.85
N CYS A 40 3.76 0.88 -28.01
CA CYS A 40 2.87 1.28 -26.93
C CYS A 40 1.52 0.58 -27.07
N ALA A 41 0.95 0.16 -25.93
CA ALA A 41 -0.39 -0.39 -25.86
C ALA A 41 -1.34 0.57 -25.14
N GLU A 42 -2.59 0.61 -25.57
CA GLU A 42 -3.63 1.45 -24.98
C GLU A 42 -4.19 0.81 -23.71
N MET A 43 -4.14 1.55 -22.60
CA MET A 43 -4.83 1.23 -21.35
C MET A 43 -6.34 1.48 -21.51
N SER A 44 -7.15 0.94 -20.60
CA SER A 44 -8.61 1.13 -20.55
C SER A 44 -9.04 2.59 -20.42
N CYS A 45 -8.14 3.50 -20.02
CA CYS A 45 -8.36 4.94 -19.97
C CYS A 45 -8.11 5.66 -21.30
N GLY A 46 -7.62 4.97 -22.34
CA GLY A 46 -7.31 5.52 -23.66
C GLY A 46 -5.88 6.09 -23.80
N HIS A 47 -5.12 6.14 -22.71
CA HIS A 47 -3.71 6.52 -22.68
C HIS A 47 -2.81 5.35 -23.04
N ALA A 48 -1.71 5.64 -23.73
CA ALA A 48 -0.77 4.63 -24.21
C ALA A 48 0.42 4.50 -23.25
N VAL A 49 0.92 3.28 -23.07
CA VAL A 49 2.06 3.00 -22.18
C VAL A 49 2.97 1.92 -22.75
N THR A 50 4.24 1.97 -22.40
CA THR A 50 5.19 0.86 -22.58
C THR A 50 5.17 -0.06 -21.36
N PRO A 51 5.60 -1.34 -21.49
CA PRO A 51 5.65 -2.25 -20.35
C PRO A 51 6.60 -1.75 -19.25
N GLN A 52 7.72 -1.16 -19.69
CA GLN A 52 8.78 -0.69 -18.80
C GLN A 52 8.32 0.49 -17.95
N SER A 53 7.73 1.51 -18.58
CA SER A 53 7.25 2.71 -17.86
C SER A 53 6.10 2.36 -16.91
N LEU A 54 5.16 1.50 -17.34
CA LEU A 54 4.05 1.07 -16.50
C LEU A 54 4.52 0.27 -15.28
N THR A 55 5.48 -0.64 -15.47
CA THR A 55 6.11 -1.38 -14.36
C THR A 55 6.74 -0.41 -13.36
N GLY A 56 7.53 0.55 -13.84
CA GLY A 56 8.24 1.52 -13.00
C GLY A 56 7.27 2.42 -12.23
N TRP A 57 6.26 2.97 -12.92
CA TRP A 57 5.23 3.81 -12.31
C TRP A 57 4.49 3.08 -11.20
N CYS A 58 3.93 1.90 -11.48
CA CYS A 58 3.18 1.13 -10.50
C CYS A 58 4.06 0.66 -9.32
N ARG A 59 5.33 0.31 -9.55
CA ARG A 59 6.27 0.02 -8.45
C ARG A 59 6.47 1.25 -7.55
N SER A 60 6.66 2.43 -8.14
CA SER A 60 6.82 3.66 -7.36
C SER A 60 5.59 4.01 -6.50
N LEU A 61 4.39 3.69 -6.98
CA LEU A 61 3.16 3.87 -6.20
C LEU A 61 3.14 2.93 -4.99
N LEU A 62 3.51 1.66 -5.16
CA LEU A 62 3.60 0.70 -4.06
C LEU A 62 4.65 1.10 -3.03
N ASP A 63 5.78 1.67 -3.46
CA ASP A 63 6.81 2.18 -2.56
C ASP A 63 6.32 3.40 -1.75
N GLN A 64 5.46 4.23 -2.34
CA GLN A 64 4.78 5.35 -1.68
C GLN A 64 3.56 4.92 -0.82
N GLY A 65 3.27 3.62 -0.73
CA GLY A 65 2.15 3.10 0.06
C GLY A 65 0.79 3.17 -0.64
N GLN A 66 0.75 3.49 -1.93
CA GLN A 66 -0.46 3.49 -2.75
C GLN A 66 -0.62 2.15 -3.46
N TYR A 67 -1.70 1.41 -3.17
CA TYR A 67 -1.99 0.12 -3.80
C TYR A 67 -3.05 0.18 -4.90
N LYS A 68 -3.70 1.34 -5.08
CA LYS A 68 -4.63 1.60 -6.18
C LYS A 68 -3.88 2.28 -7.32
N PHE A 69 -3.76 1.59 -8.45
CA PHE A 69 -3.05 2.13 -9.62
C PHE A 69 -3.94 3.08 -10.39
N LYS A 70 -3.51 4.32 -10.57
CA LYS A 70 -4.25 5.33 -11.32
C LYS A 70 -3.40 5.93 -12.42
N CYS A 71 -4.06 6.30 -13.50
CA CYS A 71 -3.43 6.99 -14.63
C CYS A 71 -2.99 8.41 -14.22
N PRO A 72 -1.68 8.73 -14.27
CA PRO A 72 -1.17 10.06 -13.93
C PRO A 72 -1.29 11.07 -15.08
N ALA A 73 -1.63 10.61 -16.28
CA ALA A 73 -1.67 11.43 -17.48
C ALA A 73 -2.78 12.50 -17.41
N TRP A 74 -2.62 13.57 -18.18
CA TRP A 74 -3.63 14.60 -18.35
C TRP A 74 -4.72 14.13 -19.31
N LYS A 75 -5.96 14.61 -19.12
CA LYS A 75 -7.01 14.44 -20.14
C LYS A 75 -6.73 15.41 -21.29
N ASP A 76 -6.85 14.92 -22.52
CA ASP A 76 -6.53 15.67 -23.73
C ASP A 76 -7.19 17.07 -23.74
N GLY A 77 -6.38 18.11 -23.94
CA GLY A 77 -6.83 19.49 -23.99
C GLY A 77 -7.27 20.09 -22.65
N THR A 78 -6.98 19.45 -21.51
CA THR A 78 -7.34 19.95 -20.18
C THR A 78 -6.17 19.95 -19.19
N VAL A 79 -6.28 20.79 -18.16
CA VAL A 79 -5.39 20.79 -16.99
C VAL A 79 -5.85 19.81 -15.89
N LYS A 80 -6.69 18.81 -16.22
CA LYS A 80 -7.19 17.82 -15.27
C LYS A 80 -6.52 16.48 -15.50
N LYS A 81 -6.09 15.83 -14.40
CA LYS A 81 -5.58 14.46 -14.45
C LYS A 81 -6.67 13.48 -14.87
N CYS A 82 -6.25 12.40 -15.49
CA CYS A 82 -7.11 11.31 -15.91
C CYS A 82 -7.69 10.61 -14.67
N ASP A 83 -6.82 10.22 -13.73
CA ASP A 83 -7.13 9.58 -12.45
C ASP A 83 -7.98 8.30 -12.54
N LYS A 84 -8.16 7.76 -13.75
CA LYS A 84 -8.84 6.48 -13.94
C LYS A 84 -8.03 5.38 -13.29
N GLU A 85 -8.70 4.60 -12.44
CA GLU A 85 -8.13 3.44 -11.76
C GLU A 85 -7.99 2.28 -12.74
N TRP A 86 -6.82 1.64 -12.73
CA TRP A 86 -6.51 0.45 -13.50
C TRP A 86 -6.59 -0.78 -12.62
N SER A 87 -7.23 -1.83 -13.13
CA SER A 87 -7.26 -3.12 -12.43
C SER A 87 -5.86 -3.74 -12.37
N TYR A 88 -5.55 -4.50 -11.32
CA TYR A 88 -4.27 -5.21 -11.27
C TYR A 88 -4.11 -6.24 -12.41
N GLN A 89 -5.21 -6.84 -12.89
CA GLN A 89 -5.18 -7.73 -14.06
C GLN A 89 -4.71 -7.01 -15.33
N GLU A 90 -5.20 -5.79 -15.54
CA GLU A 90 -4.78 -4.92 -16.64
C GLU A 90 -3.31 -4.53 -16.48
N VAL A 91 -2.89 -4.07 -15.29
CA VAL A 91 -1.49 -3.69 -15.01
C VAL A 91 -0.56 -4.87 -15.22
N ARG A 92 -0.85 -6.03 -14.63
CA ARG A 92 -0.03 -7.25 -14.75
C ARG A 92 0.22 -7.63 -16.21
N ARG A 93 -0.81 -7.50 -17.04
CA ARG A 93 -0.78 -7.83 -18.46
C ARG A 93 0.00 -6.81 -19.27
N LEU A 94 -0.33 -5.52 -19.19
CA LEU A 94 0.31 -4.48 -19.99
C LEU A 94 1.73 -4.14 -19.50
N ALA A 95 2.03 -4.33 -18.22
CA ALA A 95 3.38 -4.14 -17.70
C ALA A 95 4.32 -5.32 -18.00
N VAL A 96 3.78 -6.43 -18.56
CA VAL A 96 4.51 -7.68 -18.81
C VAL A 96 5.30 -8.06 -17.55
N LEU A 97 4.59 -8.17 -16.41
CA LEU A 97 5.24 -8.46 -15.14
C LEU A 97 5.80 -9.88 -15.15
N THR A 98 7.07 -10.01 -14.78
CA THR A 98 7.68 -11.31 -14.51
C THR A 98 7.11 -11.93 -13.24
N ALA A 99 7.31 -13.23 -13.04
CA ALA A 99 6.80 -13.94 -11.86
C ALA A 99 7.29 -13.32 -10.53
N SER A 100 8.56 -12.88 -10.48
CA SER A 100 9.11 -12.23 -9.29
C SER A 100 8.50 -10.85 -9.03
N GLU A 101 8.21 -10.10 -10.10
CA GLU A 101 7.55 -8.81 -9.98
C GLU A 101 6.09 -8.96 -9.58
N MET A 102 5.36 -9.91 -10.14
CA MET A 102 4.01 -10.23 -9.70
C MET A 102 3.97 -10.56 -8.21
N ALA A 103 4.89 -11.41 -7.74
CA ALA A 103 4.97 -11.78 -6.33
C ALA A 103 5.20 -10.53 -5.45
N TYR A 104 6.14 -9.66 -5.83
CA TYR A 104 6.37 -8.39 -5.13
C TYR A 104 5.12 -7.48 -5.16
N PHE A 105 4.47 -7.32 -6.30
CA PHE A 105 3.27 -6.47 -6.44
C PHE A 105 2.13 -6.99 -5.57
N GLU A 106 1.82 -8.29 -5.67
CA GLU A 106 0.73 -8.93 -4.94
C GLU A 106 0.97 -8.87 -3.43
N GLU A 107 2.19 -9.14 -2.97
CA GLU A 107 2.55 -9.05 -1.56
C GLU A 107 2.43 -7.60 -1.03
N ARG A 108 2.97 -6.63 -1.78
CA ARG A 108 2.91 -5.21 -1.39
C ARG A 108 1.48 -4.70 -1.38
N MET A 109 0.70 -4.99 -2.42
CA MET A 109 -0.71 -4.61 -2.51
C MET A 109 -1.52 -5.21 -1.38
N ALA A 110 -1.38 -6.52 -1.13
CA ALA A 110 -2.11 -7.20 -0.06
C ALA A 110 -1.79 -6.60 1.31
N ARG A 111 -0.52 -6.32 1.59
CA ARG A 111 -0.12 -5.67 2.85
C ARG A 111 -0.70 -4.26 2.98
N LEU A 112 -0.62 -3.44 1.94
CA LEU A 112 -1.11 -2.06 1.98
C LEU A 112 -2.65 -2.00 2.10
N ALA A 113 -3.36 -2.87 1.38
CA ALA A 113 -4.80 -3.02 1.51
C ALA A 113 -5.18 -3.49 2.93
N ALA A 114 -4.47 -4.48 3.47
CA ALA A 114 -4.71 -4.93 4.84
C ALA A 114 -4.50 -3.80 5.86
N THR A 115 -3.52 -2.92 5.67
CA THR A 115 -3.28 -1.80 6.61
C THR A 115 -4.42 -0.78 6.62
N GLU A 116 -5.19 -0.67 5.52
CA GLU A 116 -6.34 0.24 5.44
C GLU A 116 -7.55 -0.28 6.24
N TYR A 117 -7.75 -1.61 6.29
CA TYR A 117 -8.98 -2.21 6.84
C TYR A 117 -8.77 -3.02 8.12
N CYS A 118 -7.54 -3.47 8.39
CA CYS A 118 -7.23 -4.40 9.48
C CYS A 118 -6.07 -3.88 10.33
N GLU A 119 -6.24 -3.91 11.65
CA GLU A 119 -5.09 -3.85 12.55
C GLU A 119 -4.46 -5.24 12.64
N PHE A 120 -3.34 -5.45 11.96
CA PHE A 120 -2.52 -6.64 12.13
C PHE A 120 -1.19 -6.30 12.79
N LYS A 121 -0.63 -7.25 13.53
CA LYS A 121 0.73 -7.15 14.07
C LYS A 121 1.52 -8.40 13.78
N THR A 122 2.82 -8.23 13.69
CA THR A 122 3.76 -9.35 13.51
C THR A 122 3.90 -10.11 14.83
N CYS A 123 3.62 -11.41 14.81
CA CYS A 123 3.84 -12.31 15.93
C CYS A 123 5.32 -12.28 16.35
N PRO A 124 5.65 -12.07 17.64
CA PRO A 124 7.04 -12.03 18.09
C PRO A 124 7.77 -13.37 17.94
N GLY A 125 7.04 -14.50 17.95
CA GLY A 125 7.57 -15.85 17.74
C GLY A 125 7.91 -16.14 16.29
N CYS A 126 6.91 -16.44 15.47
CA CYS A 126 7.08 -16.91 14.08
C CYS A 126 7.12 -15.81 13.00
N LYS A 127 6.97 -14.53 13.38
CA LYS A 127 6.99 -13.38 12.47
C LYS A 127 5.86 -13.33 11.43
N THR A 128 4.83 -14.15 11.58
CA THR A 128 3.62 -14.05 10.74
C THR A 128 2.72 -12.91 11.21
N HIS A 129 1.88 -12.40 10.30
CA HIS A 129 0.90 -11.37 10.64
C HIS A 129 -0.30 -12.01 11.33
N VAL A 130 -0.74 -11.40 12.42
CA VAL A 130 -1.88 -11.83 13.23
C VAL A 130 -2.83 -10.66 13.37
N GLU A 131 -4.10 -10.90 13.10
CA GLU A 131 -5.21 -9.96 13.33
C GLU A 131 -5.90 -10.30 14.66
N ARG A 132 -6.44 -9.30 15.33
CA ARG A 132 -7.24 -9.52 16.54
C ARG A 132 -8.70 -9.76 16.19
N GLU A 133 -9.26 -10.83 16.73
CA GLU A 133 -10.70 -11.07 16.70
C GLU A 133 -11.46 -10.06 17.56
N ASP A 134 -10.97 -9.79 18.77
CA ASP A 134 -11.53 -8.79 19.70
C ASP A 134 -10.57 -7.61 19.87
N GLN A 135 -10.97 -6.44 19.37
CA GLN A 135 -10.18 -5.21 19.46
C GLN A 135 -10.00 -4.71 20.90
N SER A 136 -10.88 -5.11 21.83
CA SER A 136 -10.80 -4.78 23.26
C SER A 136 -9.86 -5.71 24.04
N ASN A 137 -9.47 -6.86 23.49
CA ASN A 137 -8.54 -7.77 24.15
C ASN A 137 -7.10 -7.56 23.65
N LEU A 138 -6.18 -7.30 24.57
CA LEU A 138 -4.75 -7.17 24.28
C LEU A 138 -4.02 -8.52 24.24
N SER A 139 -4.63 -9.60 24.73
CA SER A 139 -4.07 -10.95 24.68
C SER A 139 -4.45 -11.62 23.37
N VAL A 140 -3.47 -11.77 22.48
CA VAL A 140 -3.71 -12.25 21.11
C VAL A 140 -3.04 -13.59 20.90
N MET A 141 -3.81 -14.58 20.47
CA MET A 141 -3.33 -15.92 20.19
C MET A 141 -2.71 -15.99 18.78
N CYS A 142 -1.50 -16.52 18.67
CA CYS A 142 -0.95 -16.91 17.37
C CYS A 142 -1.29 -18.37 17.11
N THR A 143 -2.12 -18.64 16.11
CA THR A 143 -2.53 -19.99 15.72
C THR A 143 -1.35 -20.85 15.26
N ILE A 144 -0.40 -20.27 14.52
CA ILE A 144 0.81 -20.97 14.02
C ILE A 144 1.71 -21.40 15.17
N CYS A 145 2.13 -20.47 16.04
CA CYS A 145 2.95 -20.83 17.20
C CYS A 145 2.22 -21.78 18.15
N THR A 146 0.89 -21.66 18.28
CA THR A 146 0.10 -22.55 19.12
C THR A 146 0.13 -23.98 18.59
N ASP A 147 0.00 -24.15 17.27
CA ASP A 147 0.07 -25.46 16.63
C ASP A 147 1.49 -26.04 16.64
N GLU A 148 2.51 -25.26 16.28
CA GLU A 148 3.91 -25.72 16.25
C GLU A 148 4.42 -26.14 17.63
N LYS A 149 4.09 -25.37 18.67
CA LYS A 149 4.52 -25.63 20.05
C LYS A 149 3.60 -26.60 20.79
N LYS A 150 2.46 -26.96 20.19
CA LYS A 150 1.37 -27.72 20.82
C LYS A 150 0.96 -27.15 22.19
N LYS A 151 1.06 -25.83 22.32
CA LYS A 151 0.78 -25.06 23.54
C LYS A 151 0.27 -23.69 23.13
N VAL A 152 -0.81 -23.23 23.77
CA VAL A 152 -1.36 -21.89 23.55
C VAL A 152 -0.26 -20.84 23.67
N TYR A 153 -0.05 -20.10 22.59
CA TYR A 153 0.91 -19.01 22.52
C TYR A 153 0.16 -17.70 22.32
N ASN A 154 0.12 -16.91 23.39
CA ASN A 154 -0.47 -15.58 23.39
C ASN A 154 0.62 -14.52 23.54
N PHE A 155 0.44 -13.38 22.88
CA PHE A 155 1.31 -12.22 23.04
C PHE A 155 0.48 -10.96 23.28
N CYS A 156 1.12 -9.94 23.87
CA CYS A 156 0.50 -8.65 24.11
C CYS A 156 0.50 -7.81 22.84
N TRP A 157 -0.68 -7.31 22.46
CA TRP A 157 -0.84 -6.44 21.29
C TRP A 157 -0.06 -5.12 21.41
N GLN A 158 0.16 -4.60 22.62
CA GLN A 158 0.90 -3.34 22.81
C GLN A 158 2.42 -3.55 22.72
N CYS A 159 2.98 -4.40 23.59
CA CYS A 159 4.42 -4.52 23.75
C CYS A 159 5.07 -5.64 22.93
N LEU A 160 4.28 -6.47 22.23
CA LEU A 160 4.76 -7.58 21.41
C LEU A 160 5.65 -8.58 22.16
N LYS A 161 5.43 -8.75 23.46
CA LYS A 161 6.04 -9.81 24.29
C LYS A 161 5.01 -10.90 24.59
N GLU A 162 5.48 -12.08 24.97
CA GLU A 162 4.60 -13.16 25.44
C GLU A 162 3.66 -12.66 26.55
N TRP A 163 2.40 -13.09 26.50
CA TRP A 163 1.37 -12.58 27.39
C TRP A 163 1.65 -12.95 28.84
N LYS A 164 1.50 -11.97 29.74
CA LYS A 164 1.64 -12.15 31.19
C LYS A 164 0.44 -11.49 31.89
N GLY A 165 -0.17 -12.23 32.80
CA GLY A 165 -1.32 -11.78 33.59
C GLY A 165 -2.66 -12.41 33.19
N ALA A 166 -3.72 -12.02 33.88
CA ALA A 166 -5.08 -12.43 33.56
C ALA A 166 -5.49 -11.95 32.16
N ALA A 167 -6.29 -12.75 31.46
CA ALA A 167 -6.92 -12.42 30.18
C ALA A 167 -8.42 -12.79 30.24
N PRO A 168 -9.29 -12.10 29.49
CA PRO A 168 -9.02 -10.97 28.59
C PRO A 168 -8.72 -9.67 29.35
N ARG A 169 -7.95 -8.76 28.75
CA ARG A 169 -7.70 -7.41 29.29
C ARG A 169 -7.52 -6.38 28.19
N SER A 170 -8.02 -5.17 28.44
CA SER A 170 -7.98 -4.02 27.52
C SER A 170 -6.97 -2.93 27.90
N ASP A 171 -6.52 -2.91 29.16
CA ASP A 171 -5.70 -1.85 29.72
C ASP A 171 -4.20 -2.05 29.43
N ARG A 172 -3.61 -3.15 29.91
CA ARG A 172 -2.19 -3.52 29.73
C ARG A 172 -1.97 -5.00 30.00
N CYS A 173 -0.77 -5.50 29.75
CA CYS A 173 -0.32 -6.79 30.29
C CYS A 173 0.59 -6.60 31.52
N ASP A 174 0.98 -7.69 32.19
CA ASP A 174 1.86 -7.67 33.38
C ASP A 174 3.35 -7.71 33.01
N ASN A 175 3.71 -7.42 31.76
CA ASN A 175 5.10 -7.27 31.36
C ASN A 175 5.64 -5.91 31.80
N ASP A 176 6.86 -5.90 32.33
CA ASP A 176 7.54 -4.67 32.72
C ASP A 176 7.73 -3.76 31.50
N GLY A 177 7.37 -2.49 31.67
CA GLY A 177 7.42 -1.47 30.63
C GLY A 177 6.34 -1.58 29.55
N CYS A 178 5.26 -2.34 29.75
CA CYS A 178 4.14 -2.33 28.81
C CYS A 178 3.41 -0.98 28.86
N ILE A 179 3.55 -0.20 27.78
CA ILE A 179 2.91 1.11 27.61
C ILE A 179 2.09 1.13 26.31
N ASN A 180 0.98 1.88 26.33
CA ASN A 180 0.26 2.20 25.11
C ASN A 180 0.95 3.40 24.45
N ALA A 181 1.76 3.14 23.42
CA ALA A 181 2.56 4.17 22.74
C ALA A 181 1.71 5.31 22.16
N VAL A 182 0.49 5.01 21.67
CA VAL A 182 -0.41 6.03 21.12
C VAL A 182 -0.92 6.93 22.24
N LEU A 183 -1.37 6.36 23.37
CA LEU A 183 -1.82 7.16 24.51
C LEU A 183 -0.69 7.98 25.13
N GLU A 184 0.52 7.43 25.24
CA GLU A 184 1.69 8.18 25.69
C GLU A 184 2.04 9.32 24.73
N LEU A 185 1.94 9.09 23.41
CA LEU A 185 2.15 10.14 22.41
C LEU A 185 1.09 11.23 22.53
N LEU A 186 -0.20 10.86 22.63
CA LEU A 186 -1.30 11.82 22.79
C LEU A 186 -1.18 12.62 24.08
N LYS A 187 -0.79 11.99 25.18
CA LYS A 187 -0.58 12.63 26.48
C LYS A 187 0.54 13.68 26.45
N ASN A 188 1.59 13.44 25.65
CA ASN A 188 2.75 14.30 25.56
C ASN A 188 2.73 15.23 24.33
N CYS A 189 1.71 15.13 23.47
CA CYS A 189 1.57 15.98 22.29
C CYS A 189 1.12 17.39 22.70
N LYS A 190 1.62 18.40 21.99
CA LYS A 190 1.15 19.79 22.17
C LYS A 190 -0.25 19.93 21.59
N THR A 191 -1.17 20.52 22.34
CA THR A 191 -2.49 20.86 21.83
C THR A 191 -2.35 21.94 20.76
N THR A 192 -2.89 21.68 19.57
CA THR A 192 -2.98 22.68 18.49
C THR A 192 -4.37 23.31 18.51
N ALA A 193 -4.45 24.64 18.46
CA ALA A 193 -5.70 25.34 18.27
C ALA A 193 -6.12 25.25 16.80
N LEU A 194 -7.33 24.74 16.54
CA LEU A 194 -7.96 24.84 15.23
C LEU A 194 -8.30 26.31 14.97
N SER A 195 -7.66 26.93 13.98
CA SER A 195 -8.01 28.28 13.54
C SER A 195 -9.36 28.26 12.83
N GLU A 196 -10.31 29.07 13.30
CA GLU A 196 -11.70 29.14 12.81
C GLU A 196 -11.84 29.47 11.32
N GLU A 197 -10.79 29.93 10.64
CA GLU A 197 -10.84 30.35 9.22
C GLU A 197 -11.07 29.22 8.20
N ILE A 198 -11.04 27.94 8.60
CA ILE A 198 -11.27 26.79 7.69
C ILE A 198 -12.70 26.23 7.80
N LEU A 199 -13.47 26.61 8.82
CA LEU A 199 -14.83 26.11 9.02
C LEU A 199 -15.84 27.08 8.42
N GLY A 200 -16.21 26.82 7.17
CA GLY A 200 -17.52 27.25 6.65
C GLY A 200 -18.64 26.75 7.56
N PRO A 201 -19.81 27.42 7.57
CA PRO A 201 -20.79 27.25 8.63
C PRO A 201 -21.40 25.83 8.63
N GLN A 202 -21.26 25.20 9.81
CA GLN A 202 -22.04 24.09 10.37
C GLN A 202 -21.73 22.65 9.95
N ASP A 203 -20.98 21.96 10.82
CA ASP A 203 -21.36 20.62 11.29
C ASP A 203 -20.96 20.50 12.78
N PRO A 204 -21.91 20.31 13.73
CA PRO A 204 -21.62 20.24 15.16
C PRO A 204 -20.97 18.91 15.62
N LEU A 205 -20.58 18.02 14.69
CA LEU A 205 -20.05 16.70 15.03
C LEU A 205 -18.76 16.32 14.27
N LEU A 206 -17.70 17.13 14.36
CA LEU A 206 -16.37 16.67 13.96
C LEU A 206 -15.33 16.88 15.07
N HIS A 207 -15.15 15.78 15.81
CA HIS A 207 -14.11 15.55 16.80
C HIS A 207 -12.71 15.58 16.17
N LEU A 208 -11.79 16.28 16.86
CA LEU A 208 -10.33 16.17 16.83
C LEU A 208 -9.69 15.56 15.57
N VAL A 209 -9.18 16.43 14.69
CA VAL A 209 -8.16 16.04 13.70
C VAL A 209 -6.79 16.14 14.38
N VAL A 210 -6.18 14.99 14.67
CA VAL A 210 -4.77 14.92 15.08
C VAL A 210 -3.91 15.03 13.82
N VAL A 211 -3.26 16.18 13.62
CA VAL A 211 -2.26 16.36 12.56
C VAL A 211 -0.93 15.83 13.11
N TYR A 212 -0.46 14.70 12.59
CA TYR A 212 0.91 14.23 12.82
C TYR A 212 1.89 14.98 11.89
N PRO A 213 3.11 15.31 12.37
CA PRO A 213 4.17 15.88 11.54
C PRO A 213 4.73 14.90 10.51
#